data_AF-A0A081C459-F1
#
_entry.id   AF-A0A081C459-F1
#
_cell.length_a   1.000
_cell.length_b   1.000
_cell.length_c   1.000
_cell.angle_alpha   90.00
_cell.angle_beta   90.00
_cell.angle_gamma   90.00
#
_symmetry.space_group_name_H-M   'P 1'
#
loop_
_entity.id
_entity.type
_entity.pdbx_description
1 polymer ?
#
loop_
_entity_poly.entity_id
_entity_poly.type
_entity_poly.pdbx_seq_one_letter_code
_entity_poly.pdbx_strand_id
1 'polypeptide(L)'
;MLQYLYDLKNELERSHIFFCYVGPISQNLLADIMGILEQKMSLEQASRTTILRVFSVIVEKVQNILHYSDENLTAQKVEHEHAEPVLRQGIIAVGYDQEHYFVLSGNVIANRKVPILQKKLTNLRNMNKAELKQYYQEQRRKSPENESKGAGLGFVEMAKKASQPIEFDFKPIDEHTSFFSLKTII
;
A
#
# COMPACT_ATOMS: atom_id res chain seq x y z
N MET A 1 4.96 -17.32 22.88
CA MET A 1 5.70 -16.82 21.69
C MET A 1 5.63 -17.79 20.52
N LEU A 2 6.05 -19.06 20.68
CA LEU A 2 5.99 -20.05 19.60
C LEU A 2 4.56 -20.43 19.15
N GLN A 3 3.60 -20.51 20.09
CA GLN A 3 2.19 -20.78 19.75
C GLN A 3 1.58 -19.64 18.90
N TYR A 4 1.90 -18.38 19.21
CA TYR A 4 1.44 -17.23 18.43
C TYR A 4 1.92 -17.23 16.98
N LEU A 5 3.06 -17.86 16.67
CA LEU A 5 3.52 -17.98 15.29
C LEU A 5 2.64 -18.93 14.48
N TYR A 6 2.19 -20.03 15.09
CA TYR A 6 1.25 -20.96 14.46
C TYR A 6 -0.13 -20.31 14.29
N ASP A 7 -0.59 -19.55 15.29
CA ASP A 7 -1.84 -18.81 15.20
C ASP A 7 -1.80 -17.74 14.10
N LEU A 8 -0.69 -17.00 14.00
CA LEU A 8 -0.46 -16.03 12.92
C LEU A 8 -0.46 -16.71 11.55
N LYS A 9 0.24 -17.84 11.41
CA LYS A 9 0.23 -18.64 10.17
C LYS A 9 -1.21 -19.02 9.78
N ASN A 10 -1.99 -19.54 10.73
CA ASN A 10 -3.37 -19.95 10.48
C ASN A 10 -4.27 -18.75 10.11
N GLU A 11 -4.03 -17.59 10.70
CA GLU A 11 -4.78 -16.36 10.36
C GLU A 11 -4.47 -15.87 8.94
N LEU A 12 -3.19 -15.91 8.54
CA LEU A 12 -2.79 -15.61 7.17
C LEU A 12 -3.43 -16.60 6.17
N GLU A 13 -3.43 -17.89 6.48
CA GLU A 13 -4.07 -18.91 5.64
C GLU A 13 -5.59 -18.73 5.54
N ARG A 14 -6.28 -18.46 6.67
CA ARG A 14 -7.72 -18.15 6.69
C ARG A 14 -8.05 -16.89 5.90
N SER A 15 -7.14 -15.92 5.90
CA SER A 15 -7.26 -14.69 5.13
C SER A 15 -6.79 -14.85 3.68
N HIS A 16 -6.42 -16.07 3.26
CA HIS A 16 -5.88 -16.36 1.93
C HIS A 16 -4.62 -15.55 1.55
N ILE A 17 -3.84 -15.14 2.54
CA ILE A 17 -2.59 -14.40 2.40
C ILE A 17 -1.44 -15.40 2.31
N PHE A 18 -0.73 -15.41 1.18
CA PHE A 18 0.44 -16.27 0.96
C PHE A 18 1.77 -15.52 1.11
N PHE A 19 1.74 -14.19 1.17
CA PHE A 19 2.92 -13.36 1.38
C PHE A 19 2.59 -12.21 2.32
N CYS A 20 3.42 -11.99 3.34
CA CYS A 20 3.31 -10.86 4.25
C CYS A 20 4.71 -10.39 4.68
N TYR A 21 4.95 -9.10 4.54
CA TYR A 21 6.16 -8.43 5.02
C TYR A 21 5.75 -7.33 6.00
N VAL A 22 6.39 -7.30 7.17
CA VAL A 22 6.25 -6.24 8.17
C VAL A 22 7.63 -5.71 8.49
N GLY A 23 7.82 -4.40 8.31
CA GLY A 23 9.09 -3.76 8.68
C GLY A 23 9.47 -2.56 7.81
N PRO A 24 10.75 -2.19 7.85
CA PRO A 24 11.36 -1.16 7.01
C PRO A 24 11.15 -1.34 5.49
N ILE A 25 10.49 -0.39 4.84
CA ILE A 25 10.32 -0.42 3.39
C ILE A 25 11.45 0.37 2.70
N SER A 26 12.16 -0.28 1.77
CA SER A 26 13.19 0.33 0.91
C SER A 26 12.98 -0.04 -0.57
N GLN A 27 13.63 0.69 -1.48
CA GLN A 27 13.58 0.38 -2.91
C GLN A 27 14.22 -0.98 -3.25
N ASN A 28 15.29 -1.37 -2.55
CA ASN A 28 15.94 -2.66 -2.77
C ASN A 28 15.02 -3.81 -2.35
N LEU A 29 14.35 -3.67 -1.21
CA LEU A 29 13.37 -4.66 -0.73
C LEU A 29 12.23 -4.85 -1.74
N LEU A 30 11.81 -3.80 -2.43
CA LEU A 30 10.76 -3.90 -3.44
C LEU A 30 11.15 -4.88 -4.56
N ALA A 31 12.39 -4.84 -5.06
CA ALA A 31 12.84 -5.76 -6.09
C ALA A 31 12.79 -7.22 -5.61
N ASP A 32 13.24 -7.48 -4.38
CA ASP A 32 13.22 -8.82 -3.77
C ASP A 32 11.81 -9.35 -3.58
N ILE A 33 10.89 -8.52 -3.06
CA ILE A 33 9.47 -8.86 -2.91
C ILE A 33 8.86 -9.25 -4.27
N MET A 34 9.18 -8.49 -5.32
CA MET A 34 8.61 -8.72 -6.64
C MET A 34 9.12 -10.03 -7.24
N GLY A 35 10.39 -10.36 -7.07
CA GLY A 35 10.95 -11.66 -7.50
C GLY A 35 10.29 -12.85 -6.80
N ILE A 36 10.10 -12.76 -5.47
CA ILE A 36 9.42 -13.80 -4.67
C ILE A 36 7.97 -13.99 -5.15
N LEU A 37 7.25 -12.88 -5.34
CA LEU A 37 5.87 -12.91 -5.81
C LEU A 37 5.76 -13.42 -7.25
N GLU A 38 6.69 -13.04 -8.14
CA GLU A 38 6.72 -13.54 -9.53
C GLU A 38 6.77 -15.05 -9.56
N GLN A 39 7.72 -15.63 -8.81
CA GLN A 39 7.91 -17.07 -8.74
C GLN A 39 6.67 -17.75 -8.17
N LYS A 40 6.14 -17.26 -7.05
CA LYS A 40 4.95 -17.84 -6.42
C LYS A 40 3.72 -17.76 -7.33
N MET A 41 3.43 -16.61 -7.91
CA MET A 41 2.27 -16.42 -8.80
C MET A 41 2.40 -17.22 -10.09
N SER A 42 3.60 -17.36 -10.63
CA SER A 42 3.83 -18.18 -11.84
C SER A 42 3.60 -19.67 -11.57
N LEU A 43 3.98 -20.17 -10.38
CA LEU A 43 3.68 -21.54 -9.96
C LEU A 43 2.17 -21.80 -9.85
N GLU A 44 1.39 -20.79 -9.44
CA GLU A 44 -0.07 -20.82 -9.40
C GLU A 44 -0.71 -20.47 -10.76
N GLN A 45 0.07 -20.45 -11.84
CA GLN A 45 -0.39 -20.20 -13.23
C GLN A 45 -1.07 -18.84 -13.45
N ALA A 46 -0.74 -17.83 -12.64
CA ALA A 46 -1.22 -16.48 -12.85
C ALA A 46 -0.77 -15.93 -14.21
N SER A 47 -1.67 -15.23 -14.91
CA SER A 47 -1.31 -14.58 -16.18
C SER A 47 -0.21 -13.52 -15.97
N ARG A 48 0.66 -13.35 -16.95
CA ARG A 48 1.67 -12.27 -16.95
C ARG A 48 1.04 -10.89 -16.75
N THR A 49 -0.14 -10.65 -17.32
CA THR A 49 -0.88 -9.40 -17.12
C THR A 49 -1.30 -9.19 -15.67
N THR A 50 -1.75 -10.25 -14.99
CA THR A 50 -2.11 -10.21 -13.56
C THR A 50 -0.90 -9.92 -12.69
N ILE A 51 0.22 -10.60 -12.93
CA ILE A 51 1.49 -10.37 -12.21
C ILE A 51 1.92 -8.91 -12.34
N LEU A 52 1.94 -8.36 -13.57
CA LEU A 52 2.31 -6.96 -13.80
C LEU A 52 1.35 -5.96 -13.14
N ARG A 53 0.06 -6.30 -13.00
CA ARG A 53 -0.90 -5.47 -12.25
C ARG A 53 -0.63 -5.48 -10.75
N VAL A 54 -0.41 -6.66 -10.16
CA VAL A 54 -0.01 -6.81 -8.75
C VAL A 54 1.26 -6.00 -8.48
N PHE A 55 2.25 -6.12 -9.36
CA PHE A 55 3.51 -5.38 -9.29
C PHE A 55 3.31 -3.87 -9.28
N SER A 56 2.56 -3.35 -10.25
CA SER A 56 2.25 -1.92 -10.28
C SER A 56 1.56 -1.45 -9.01
N VAL A 57 0.62 -2.23 -8.47
CA VAL A 57 -0.08 -1.87 -7.22
C VAL A 57 0.85 -1.90 -6.00
N ILE A 58 1.80 -2.85 -5.93
CA ILE A 58 2.80 -2.89 -4.85
C ILE A 58 3.72 -1.68 -4.92
N VAL A 59 4.19 -1.29 -6.11
CA VAL A 59 5.03 -0.10 -6.29
C VAL A 59 4.32 1.14 -5.76
N GLU A 60 3.05 1.34 -6.14
CA GLU A 60 2.25 2.49 -5.67
C GLU A 60 2.01 2.43 -4.16
N LYS A 61 1.74 1.25 -3.58
CA LYS A 61 1.58 1.08 -2.13
C LYS A 61 2.86 1.38 -1.37
N VAL A 62 4.01 0.91 -1.86
CA VAL A 62 5.32 1.24 -1.29
C VAL A 62 5.55 2.74 -1.35
N GLN A 63 5.31 3.38 -2.49
CA GLN A 63 5.43 4.83 -2.60
C GLN A 63 4.48 5.58 -1.67
N ASN A 64 3.27 5.08 -1.44
CA ASN A 64 2.33 5.63 -0.47
C ASN A 64 2.82 5.46 0.98
N ILE A 65 3.30 4.28 1.36
CA ILE A 65 3.92 4.06 2.68
C ILE A 65 5.07 5.04 2.85
N LEU A 66 5.93 5.15 1.85
CA LEU A 66 7.02 6.10 1.87
C LEU A 66 6.47 7.53 2.05
N HIS A 67 5.60 8.01 1.18
CA HIS A 67 5.16 9.41 1.22
C HIS A 67 4.33 9.79 2.47
N TYR A 68 3.52 8.87 3.01
CA TYR A 68 2.57 9.19 4.08
C TYR A 68 3.04 8.81 5.48
N SER A 69 4.00 7.89 5.63
CA SER A 69 4.57 7.55 6.94
C SER A 69 5.14 8.79 7.62
N ASP A 70 4.85 8.96 8.91
CA ASP A 70 5.35 10.09 9.66
C ASP A 70 6.86 9.94 9.91
N GLU A 71 7.64 10.87 9.34
CA GLU A 71 9.10 10.92 9.48
C GLU A 71 9.53 11.21 10.93
N ASN A 72 8.66 11.82 11.74
CA ASN A 72 9.01 12.30 13.07
C ASN A 72 8.73 11.30 14.20
N LEU A 73 8.13 10.14 13.91
CA LEU A 73 7.65 9.21 14.94
C LEU A 73 8.42 7.90 15.01
N THR A 74 9.15 7.53 13.95
CA THR A 74 10.14 6.43 13.97
C THR A 74 11.51 6.88 14.46
N ALA A 75 11.73 8.20 14.56
CA ALA A 75 12.81 8.75 15.35
C ALA A 75 12.44 8.65 16.84
N GLN A 76 12.74 7.51 17.47
CA GLN A 76 13.21 7.64 18.85
C GLN A 76 14.29 8.71 18.83
N LYS A 77 14.10 9.76 19.63
CA LYS A 77 15.05 10.85 19.83
C LYS A 77 16.40 10.24 20.23
N VAL A 78 17.22 9.93 19.24
CA VAL A 78 18.64 9.64 19.42
C VAL A 78 19.34 10.87 18.89
N GLU A 79 19.72 11.75 19.81
CA GLU A 79 20.57 12.91 19.58
C GLU A 79 21.97 12.44 19.17
N HIS A 80 22.13 11.90 17.97
CA HIS A 80 23.43 11.59 17.41
C HIS A 80 23.52 12.15 15.99
N GLU A 81 24.61 12.88 15.73
CA GLU A 81 24.94 13.62 14.50
C GLU A 81 25.13 12.73 13.24
N HIS A 82 24.70 11.47 13.31
CA HIS A 82 24.70 10.50 12.22
C HIS A 82 23.35 9.75 12.22
N ALA A 83 22.25 10.46 12.02
CA ALA A 83 20.95 9.84 11.86
C ALA A 83 20.92 9.02 10.56
N GLU A 84 20.93 7.68 10.69
CA GLU A 84 20.56 6.79 9.58
C GLU A 84 19.19 7.19 9.04
N PRO A 85 18.95 7.07 7.71
CA PRO A 85 17.66 7.44 7.14
C PRO A 85 16.55 6.70 7.86
N VAL A 86 15.64 7.45 8.49
CA VAL A 86 14.51 6.93 9.24
C VAL A 86 13.73 5.95 8.37
N LEU A 87 13.92 4.65 8.62
CA LEU A 87 13.27 3.60 7.86
C LEU A 87 11.75 3.66 8.12
N ARG A 88 10.99 3.92 7.06
CA ARG A 88 9.53 4.01 7.13
C ARG A 88 8.95 2.61 7.28
N GLN A 89 8.35 2.35 8.44
CA GLN A 89 7.76 1.06 8.75
C GLN A 89 6.39 0.91 8.10
N GLY A 90 6.14 -0.27 7.55
CA GLY A 90 4.83 -0.63 7.02
C GLY A 90 4.62 -2.13 6.97
N ILE A 91 3.42 -2.51 6.57
CA ILE A 91 3.04 -3.88 6.24
C ILE A 91 2.60 -3.93 4.78
N ILE A 92 3.01 -4.98 4.07
CA ILE A 92 2.51 -5.34 2.75
C ILE A 92 2.14 -6.81 2.79
N ALA A 93 0.93 -7.14 2.33
CA ALA A 93 0.52 -8.52 2.19
C ALA A 93 -0.12 -8.76 0.82
N VAL A 94 0.07 -9.95 0.29
CA VAL A 94 -0.52 -10.39 -0.98
C VAL A 94 -1.24 -11.71 -0.73
N GLY A 95 -2.45 -11.79 -1.24
CA GLY A 95 -3.27 -12.98 -1.18
C GLY A 95 -4.03 -13.24 -2.46
N TYR A 96 -4.74 -14.36 -2.48
CA TYR A 96 -5.57 -14.79 -3.59
C TYR A 96 -6.85 -15.41 -3.04
N ASP A 97 -7.98 -14.76 -3.29
CA ASP A 97 -9.29 -15.19 -2.81
C ASP A 97 -10.35 -14.94 -3.89
N GLN A 98 -11.36 -15.81 -3.96
CA GLN A 98 -12.47 -15.72 -4.91
C GLN A 98 -12.02 -15.43 -6.37
N GLU A 99 -10.99 -16.12 -6.84
CA GLU A 99 -10.39 -15.96 -8.18
C GLU A 99 -9.66 -14.62 -8.43
N HIS A 100 -9.43 -13.84 -7.38
CA HIS A 100 -8.77 -12.55 -7.47
C HIS A 100 -7.51 -12.49 -6.60
N TYR A 101 -6.44 -11.94 -7.17
CA TYR A 101 -5.33 -11.48 -6.35
C TYR A 101 -5.73 -10.20 -5.63
N PHE A 102 -5.28 -10.04 -4.39
CA PHE A 102 -5.41 -8.78 -3.68
C PHE A 102 -4.10 -8.38 -3.03
N VAL A 103 -3.92 -7.07 -2.89
CA VAL A 103 -2.76 -6.48 -2.23
C VAL A 103 -3.24 -5.62 -1.08
N LEU A 104 -2.76 -5.92 0.12
CA LEU A 104 -2.94 -5.17 1.35
C LEU A 104 -1.69 -4.35 1.65
N SER A 105 -1.89 -3.17 2.22
CA SER A 105 -0.81 -2.36 2.75
C SER A 105 -1.29 -1.57 3.95
N GLY A 106 -0.39 -1.29 4.89
CA GLY A 106 -0.69 -0.35 5.95
C GLY A 106 0.54 0.30 6.56
N ASN A 107 0.34 1.49 7.11
CA ASN A 107 1.38 2.27 7.78
C ASN A 107 0.75 3.29 8.74
N VAL A 108 1.55 3.75 9.71
CA VAL A 108 1.14 4.81 10.63
C VAL A 108 1.17 6.16 9.91
N ILE A 109 0.13 6.96 10.08
CA ILE A 109 0.01 8.32 9.54
C ILE A 109 -0.41 9.31 10.63
N ALA A 110 -0.07 10.58 10.46
CA ALA A 110 -0.55 11.65 11.33
C ALA A 110 -2.07 11.86 11.17
N ASN A 111 -2.79 12.06 12.27
CA ASN A 111 -4.24 12.29 12.31
C ASN A 111 -4.67 13.46 11.41
N ARG A 112 -3.84 14.52 11.30
CA ARG A 112 -4.08 15.66 10.40
C ARG A 112 -4.18 15.27 8.91
N LYS A 113 -3.58 14.14 8.49
CA LYS A 113 -3.63 13.64 7.10
C LYS A 113 -4.89 12.80 6.82
N VAL A 114 -5.56 12.28 7.85
CA VAL A 114 -6.71 11.37 7.71
C VAL A 114 -7.86 12.01 6.92
N PRO A 115 -8.36 13.22 7.22
CA PRO A 115 -9.50 13.79 6.49
C PRO A 115 -9.22 13.99 4.99
N ILE A 116 -7.98 14.37 4.66
CA ILE A 116 -7.54 14.60 3.28
C ILE A 116 -7.51 13.29 2.51
N LEU A 117 -6.89 12.25 3.08
CA LEU A 117 -6.81 10.92 2.46
C LEU A 117 -8.19 10.27 2.35
N GLN A 118 -9.00 10.34 3.40
CA GLN A 118 -10.35 9.77 3.40
C GLN A 118 -11.22 10.40 2.32
N LYS A 119 -11.21 11.73 2.18
CA LYS A 119 -11.95 12.41 1.11
C LYS A 119 -11.48 11.96 -0.27
N LYS A 120 -10.16 11.89 -0.48
CA LYS A 120 -9.56 11.46 -1.74
C LYS A 120 -9.94 10.02 -2.10
N LEU A 121 -9.77 9.08 -1.18
CA LEU A 121 -10.04 7.66 -1.40
C LEU A 121 -11.55 7.38 -1.56
N THR A 122 -12.40 8.09 -0.80
CA THR A 122 -13.87 7.98 -0.94
C THR A 122 -14.31 8.40 -2.34
N ASN A 123 -13.76 9.50 -2.86
CA ASN A 123 -14.06 9.95 -4.22
C ASN A 123 -13.64 8.89 -5.26
N LEU A 124 -12.42 8.34 -5.15
CA LEU A 124 -11.92 7.33 -6.09
C LEU A 124 -12.72 6.02 -6.03
N ARG A 125 -13.13 5.59 -4.83
CA ARG A 125 -13.96 4.39 -4.63
C ARG A 125 -15.32 4.50 -5.33
N ASN A 126 -15.87 5.71 -5.43
CA ASN A 126 -17.19 5.96 -6.03
C ASN A 126 -17.13 6.20 -7.54
N MET A 127 -15.94 6.31 -8.15
CA MET A 127 -15.79 6.50 -9.59
C MET A 127 -15.83 5.17 -10.34
N ASN A 128 -16.50 5.15 -11.49
CA ASN A 128 -16.44 4.05 -12.44
C ASN A 128 -15.14 4.10 -13.29
N LYS A 129 -14.89 3.07 -14.11
CA LYS A 129 -13.66 2.97 -14.92
C LYS A 129 -13.46 4.13 -15.91
N ALA A 130 -14.54 4.66 -16.49
CA ALA A 130 -14.47 5.78 -17.41
C ALA A 130 -14.13 7.08 -16.68
N GLU A 131 -14.76 7.31 -15.53
CA GLU A 131 -14.50 8.46 -14.64
C GLU A 131 -13.06 8.43 -14.11
N LEU A 132 -12.57 7.27 -13.65
CA LEU A 132 -11.19 7.10 -13.21
C LEU A 132 -10.17 7.40 -14.33
N LYS A 133 -10.50 7.01 -15.57
CA LYS A 133 -9.66 7.30 -16.73
C LYS A 133 -9.63 8.80 -17.04
N GLN A 134 -10.79 9.45 -17.03
CA GLN A 134 -10.90 10.89 -17.25
C GLN A 134 -10.18 11.66 -16.14
N TYR A 135 -10.45 11.34 -14.88
CA TYR A 135 -9.82 11.95 -13.72
C TYR A 135 -8.29 11.82 -13.80
N TYR A 136 -7.77 10.63 -14.13
CA TYR A 136 -6.34 10.43 -14.34
C TYR A 136 -5.74 11.34 -15.42
N GLN A 137 -6.44 11.52 -16.55
CA GLN A 137 -5.98 12.40 -17.63
C GLN A 137 -5.99 13.87 -17.21
N GLU A 138 -7.01 14.30 -16.48
CA GLU A 138 -7.11 15.66 -15.94
C GLU A 138 -5.99 15.94 -14.94
N GLN A 139 -5.75 15.03 -14.00
CA GLN A 139 -4.70 15.17 -12.99
C GLN A 139 -3.29 15.19 -13.61
N ARG A 140 -3.07 14.45 -14.71
CA ARG A 140 -1.79 14.51 -15.46
C ARG A 140 -1.55 15.83 -16.19
N ARG A 141 -2.60 16.57 -16.55
CA ARG A 141 -2.50 17.85 -17.26
C ARG A 141 -2.29 19.04 -16.32
N LYS A 142 -2.68 18.90 -15.05
CA LYS A 142 -2.38 19.89 -14.02
C LYS A 142 -0.88 19.83 -13.75
N SER A 143 -0.19 20.97 -13.83
CA SER A 143 1.21 21.06 -13.40
C SER A 143 1.33 20.50 -11.98
N PRO A 144 2.40 19.76 -11.65
CA PRO A 144 2.59 19.28 -10.29
C PRO A 144 2.58 20.50 -9.36
N GLU A 145 1.53 20.65 -8.56
CA GLU A 145 1.54 21.60 -7.44
C GLU A 145 2.81 21.30 -6.64
N ASN A 146 3.53 22.36 -6.26
CA ASN A 146 4.93 22.34 -5.79
C ASN A 146 5.22 21.42 -4.58
N GLU A 147 4.22 20.73 -4.02
CA GLU A 147 4.37 19.76 -2.93
C GLU A 147 4.13 18.29 -3.34
N SER A 148 3.67 18.00 -4.56
CA SER A 148 3.36 16.64 -5.00
C SER A 148 4.05 16.29 -6.31
N LYS A 149 5.38 16.08 -6.26
CA LYS A 149 6.06 15.28 -7.29
C LYS A 149 5.54 13.83 -7.21
N GLY A 150 4.47 13.51 -7.92
CA GLY A 150 4.01 12.14 -8.19
C GLY A 150 3.03 11.49 -7.19
N ALA A 151 3.03 11.88 -5.90
CA ALA A 151 2.21 11.23 -4.85
C ALA A 151 0.68 11.35 -5.04
N GLY A 152 0.23 12.28 -5.89
CA GLY A 152 -1.18 12.49 -6.22
C GLY A 152 -1.83 11.35 -7.01
N LEU A 153 -1.10 10.74 -7.94
CA LEU A 153 -1.66 9.87 -8.99
C LEU A 153 -1.72 8.39 -8.61
N GLY A 154 -0.90 7.94 -7.65
CA GLY A 154 -0.78 6.52 -7.32
C GLY A 154 -2.07 5.85 -6.88
N PHE A 155 -2.89 6.54 -6.08
CA PHE A 155 -4.22 6.01 -5.72
C PHE A 155 -5.15 5.86 -6.92
N VAL A 156 -5.08 6.78 -7.89
CA VAL A 156 -5.86 6.70 -9.14
C VAL A 156 -5.38 5.55 -10.00
N GLU A 157 -4.06 5.36 -10.09
CA GLU A 157 -3.42 4.26 -10.79
C GLU A 157 -3.86 2.90 -10.24
N MET A 158 -3.89 2.76 -8.91
CA MET A 158 -4.39 1.56 -8.24
C MET A 158 -5.87 1.34 -8.50
N ALA A 159 -6.71 2.36 -8.32
CA ALA A 159 -8.15 2.24 -8.54
C ALA A 159 -8.49 1.85 -9.99
N LYS A 160 -7.74 2.34 -10.98
CA LYS A 160 -7.92 1.95 -12.39
C LYS A 160 -7.57 0.49 -12.68
N LYS A 161 -6.57 -0.06 -11.97
CA LYS A 161 -6.10 -1.43 -12.14
C LYS A 161 -6.92 -2.43 -11.33
N ALA A 162 -7.70 -1.94 -10.35
CA ALA A 162 -8.54 -2.77 -9.51
C ALA A 162 -9.73 -3.36 -10.29
N SER A 163 -10.06 -4.61 -10.00
CA SER A 163 -11.27 -5.27 -10.49
C SER A 163 -12.51 -4.86 -9.69
N GLN A 164 -12.31 -4.44 -8.44
CA GLN A 164 -13.35 -3.98 -7.51
C GLN A 164 -12.97 -2.61 -6.91
N PRO A 165 -13.92 -1.85 -6.33
CA PRO A 165 -13.60 -0.60 -5.64
C PRO A 165 -12.54 -0.81 -4.54
N ILE A 166 -11.61 0.16 -4.40
CA ILE A 166 -10.61 0.11 -3.35
C ILE A 166 -11.26 0.15 -1.96
N GLU A 167 -10.74 -0.65 -1.03
CA GLU A 167 -11.19 -0.66 0.37
C GLU A 167 -10.10 -0.05 1.24
N PHE A 168 -10.49 0.76 2.22
CA PHE A 168 -9.54 1.42 3.10
C PHE A 168 -10.15 1.67 4.47
N ASP A 169 -9.29 1.76 5.49
CA ASP A 169 -9.66 2.05 6.85
C ASP A 169 -8.60 2.91 7.55
N PHE A 170 -9.03 3.65 8.57
CA PHE A 170 -8.17 4.45 9.44
C PHE A 170 -8.50 4.12 10.89
N LYS A 171 -7.63 3.33 11.54
CA LYS A 171 -7.78 2.96 12.94
C LYS A 171 -6.98 3.94 13.82
N PRO A 172 -7.63 4.75 14.68
CA PRO A 172 -6.90 5.61 15.62
C PRO A 172 -5.98 4.77 16.52
N ILE A 173 -4.74 5.22 16.67
CA ILE A 173 -3.77 4.63 17.62
C ILE A 173 -3.71 5.50 18.88
N ASP A 174 -3.59 6.81 18.69
CA ASP A 174 -3.54 7.83 19.76
C ASP A 174 -4.04 9.20 19.26
N GLU A 175 -3.85 10.25 20.06
CA GLU A 175 -4.28 11.63 19.76
C GLU A 175 -3.57 12.23 18.52
N HIS A 176 -2.42 11.68 18.13
CA HIS A 176 -1.58 12.19 17.05
C HIS A 176 -1.59 11.32 15.80
N THR A 177 -1.88 10.01 15.93
CA THR A 177 -1.67 9.03 14.87
C THR A 177 -2.81 8.05 14.66
N SER A 178 -2.90 7.57 13.43
CA SER A 178 -3.81 6.51 12.98
C SER A 178 -3.06 5.49 12.13
N PHE A 179 -3.48 4.24 12.20
CA PHE A 179 -3.05 3.19 11.28
C PHE A 179 -3.92 3.24 10.02
N PHE A 180 -3.31 3.57 8.88
CA PHE A 180 -3.96 3.55 7.58
C PHE A 180 -3.82 2.18 6.95
N SER A 181 -4.94 1.58 6.52
CA SER A 181 -4.97 0.31 5.77
C SER A 181 -5.61 0.52 4.41
N LEU A 182 -5.08 -0.14 3.38
CA LEU A 182 -5.61 -0.11 2.02
C LEU A 182 -5.59 -1.51 1.40
N LYS A 183 -6.68 -1.92 0.77
CA LYS A 183 -6.83 -3.16 0.01
C LYS A 183 -7.20 -2.84 -1.44
N THR A 184 -6.53 -3.52 -2.36
CA THR A 184 -6.80 -3.43 -3.80
C THR A 184 -6.96 -4.85 -4.34
N ILE A 185 -8.10 -5.13 -4.96
CA ILE A 185 -8.40 -6.43 -5.60
C ILE A 185 -8.13 -6.28 -7.11
N ILE A 186 -7.40 -7.23 -7.70
CA ILE A 186 -6.86 -7.19 -9.07
C ILE A 186 -7.72 -7.99 -10.05
#